data_AF-A0A936AYE8-F1
#
_entry.id   AF-A0A936AYE8-F1
#
_cell.length_a   1.000
_cell.length_b   1.000
_cell.length_c   1.000
_cell.angle_alpha   90.00
_cell.angle_beta   90.00
_cell.angle_gamma   90.00
#
_symmetry.space_group_name_H-M   'P 1'
#
loop_
_entity.id
_entity.type
_entity.pdbx_description
1 polymer ?
#
loop_
_entity_poly.entity_id
_entity_poly.type
_entity_poly.pdbx_seq_one_letter_code
_entity_poly.pdbx_strand_id
1 'polypeptide(L)'
;MDVIDGFFRLTYATNRGVAFSLFADSQMNVRLIFGTISTVAAVFVITYLLRTPAGKPLLSTSLSLLIAGIVGNLIDRLRLGEVIDFLDFHLADKYTWPTFNVADAAICIGAILLALDMLNEERAARVSAPGEEGLDSSGNLPG
;
A
#
# COMPACT_ATOMS: atom_id res chain seq x y z
N MET A 1 -5.05 25.50 -7.29
CA MET A 1 -6.25 25.76 -8.12
C MET A 1 -7.38 24.95 -7.53
N ASP A 2 -8.43 25.60 -7.06
CA ASP A 2 -9.60 24.91 -6.55
C ASP A 2 -10.37 24.27 -7.70
N VAL A 3 -10.75 23.00 -7.50
CA VAL A 3 -11.53 22.22 -8.46
C VAL A 3 -12.95 22.03 -7.93
N ILE A 4 -13.08 21.85 -6.61
CA ILE A 4 -14.35 21.84 -5.88
C ILE A 4 -14.19 22.77 -4.68
N ASP A 5 -14.91 23.89 -4.70
CA ASP A 5 -14.80 24.92 -3.68
C ASP A 5 -15.04 24.37 -2.27
N GLY A 6 -14.07 24.62 -1.39
CA GLY A 6 -14.11 24.18 0.01
C GLY A 6 -13.90 22.68 0.23
N PHE A 7 -13.56 21.90 -0.81
CA PHE A 7 -13.34 20.46 -0.68
C PHE A 7 -12.07 19.91 -1.35
N PHE A 8 -11.80 20.27 -2.61
CA PHE A 8 -10.72 19.66 -3.39
C PHE A 8 -10.01 20.67 -4.28
N ARG A 9 -8.69 20.63 -4.25
CA ARG A 9 -7.84 21.46 -5.09
C ARG A 9 -6.61 20.72 -5.59
N LEU A 10 -6.12 21.17 -6.73
CA LEU A 10 -4.81 20.79 -7.24
C LEU A 10 -3.76 21.78 -6.71
N THR A 11 -2.77 21.25 -6.01
CA THR A 11 -1.66 22.01 -5.44
C THR A 11 -0.32 21.48 -5.94
N TYR A 12 0.76 22.21 -5.64
CA TYR A 12 2.12 21.73 -5.83
C TYR A 12 2.77 21.67 -4.44
N ALA A 13 2.88 20.47 -3.90
CA ALA A 13 3.57 20.20 -2.65
C ALA A 13 4.73 19.24 -2.89
N THR A 14 5.86 19.50 -2.23
CA THR A 14 7.07 18.67 -2.37
C THR A 14 7.30 17.90 -1.08
N ASN A 15 7.33 16.58 -1.17
CA ASN A 15 7.56 15.71 -0.03
C ASN A 15 8.97 15.13 -0.06
N ARG A 16 9.81 15.70 0.80
CA ARG A 16 11.20 15.25 1.04
C ARG A 16 11.31 14.19 2.13
N GLY A 17 10.22 13.79 2.75
CA GLY A 17 10.24 12.99 3.98
C GLY A 17 10.63 13.81 5.22
N VAL A 18 10.11 15.04 5.33
CA VAL A 18 10.51 16.03 6.35
C VAL A 18 10.38 15.51 7.79
N ALA A 19 9.39 14.64 8.06
CA ALA A 19 9.24 14.00 9.36
C ALA A 19 10.48 13.18 9.78
N PHE A 20 11.18 12.53 8.83
CA PHE A 20 12.40 11.79 9.10
C PHE A 20 13.66 12.69 9.09
N SER A 21 13.64 13.82 8.38
CA SER A 21 14.76 14.78 8.45
C SER A 21 14.87 15.47 9.81
N LEU A 22 13.77 15.57 10.58
CA LEU A 22 13.78 16.11 11.95
C LEU A 22 14.41 15.16 12.97
N PHE A 23 14.46 13.85 12.69
CA PHE A 23 15.14 12.85 13.53
C PHE A 23 16.56 12.52 13.03
N ALA A 24 16.94 13.00 11.85
CA ALA A 24 18.25 12.78 11.28
C ALA A 24 19.21 13.87 11.75
N ASP A 25 19.76 13.71 12.95
CA ASP A 25 20.87 14.52 13.51
C ASP A 25 22.20 14.37 12.72
N SER A 26 22.15 13.64 11.60
CA SER A 26 23.29 13.33 10.74
C SER A 26 22.93 13.64 9.30
N GLN A 27 23.94 13.97 8.49
CA GLN A 27 23.87 14.27 7.05
C GLN A 27 23.39 13.07 6.19
N MET A 28 22.52 12.21 6.71
CA MET A 28 22.00 11.09 5.96
C MET A 28 21.00 11.61 4.93
N ASN A 29 21.34 11.40 3.67
CA ASN A 29 20.56 11.88 2.54
C ASN A 29 19.23 11.11 2.51
N VAL A 30 18.16 11.71 3.06
CA VAL A 30 16.81 11.13 3.18
C VAL A 30 16.32 10.59 1.83
N ARG A 31 16.71 11.22 0.72
CA ARG A 31 16.49 10.74 -0.65
C ARG A 31 17.04 9.33 -0.87
N LEU A 32 18.25 9.03 -0.40
CA LEU A 32 18.87 7.72 -0.53
C LEU A 32 18.16 6.67 0.33
N ILE A 33 17.73 7.02 1.54
CA ILE A 33 16.97 6.09 2.39
C ILE A 33 15.66 5.70 1.70
N PHE A 34 14.81 6.68 1.36
CA PHE A 34 13.52 6.41 0.75
C PHE A 34 13.66 5.78 -0.64
N GLY A 35 14.66 6.19 -1.42
CA GLY A 35 14.99 5.57 -2.69
C GLY A 35 15.39 4.09 -2.53
N THR A 36 16.22 3.77 -1.54
CA THR A 36 16.64 2.39 -1.24
C THR A 36 15.47 1.55 -0.79
N ILE A 37 14.67 2.04 0.18
CA ILE A 37 13.49 1.32 0.68
C ILE A 37 12.50 1.07 -0.46
N SER A 38 12.20 2.08 -1.27
CA SER A 38 11.28 1.94 -2.41
C SER A 38 11.81 0.95 -3.45
N THR A 39 13.12 0.95 -3.71
CA THR A 39 13.75 0.00 -4.64
C THR A 39 13.66 -1.44 -4.11
N VAL A 40 13.98 -1.66 -2.83
CA VAL A 40 13.86 -2.99 -2.21
C VAL A 40 12.42 -3.47 -2.22
N ALA A 41 11.46 -2.60 -1.88
CA ALA A 41 10.03 -2.92 -1.94
C ALA A 41 9.59 -3.27 -3.36
N ALA A 42 9.99 -2.49 -4.37
CA ALA A 42 9.66 -2.77 -5.76
C ALA A 42 10.18 -4.15 -6.20
N VAL A 43 11.45 -4.47 -5.91
CA VAL A 43 12.04 -5.77 -6.25
C VAL A 43 11.29 -6.91 -5.56
N PHE A 44 10.98 -6.76 -4.27
CA PHE A 44 10.23 -7.75 -3.52
C PHE A 44 8.84 -8.00 -4.12
N VAL A 45 8.05 -6.94 -4.35
CA VAL A 45 6.68 -7.05 -4.86
C VAL A 45 6.67 -7.57 -6.30
N ILE A 46 7.59 -7.14 -7.16
CA ILE A 46 7.76 -7.68 -8.53
C ILE A 46 8.07 -9.17 -8.47
N THR A 47 9.04 -9.57 -7.64
CA THR A 47 9.41 -10.99 -7.52
C THR A 47 8.24 -11.83 -7.02
N TYR A 48 7.43 -11.30 -6.09
CA TYR A 48 6.26 -11.97 -5.58
C TYR A 48 5.15 -12.08 -6.64
N LEU A 49 4.91 -11.02 -7.43
CA LEU A 49 3.98 -11.05 -8.56
C LEU A 49 4.38 -12.10 -9.59
N LEU A 50 5.66 -12.18 -9.96
CA LEU A 50 6.17 -13.17 -10.92
C LEU A 50 6.03 -14.62 -10.44
N ARG A 51 5.94 -14.84 -9.13
CA ARG A 51 5.69 -16.16 -8.52
C ARG A 51 4.21 -16.45 -8.28
N THR A 52 3.32 -15.47 -8.52
CA THR A 52 1.89 -15.62 -8.28
C THR A 52 1.26 -16.51 -9.37
N PRO A 53 0.54 -17.59 -9.01
CA PRO A 53 -0.12 -18.46 -9.98
C PRO A 53 -1.22 -17.74 -10.77
N ALA A 54 -1.47 -18.18 -12.01
CA ALA A 54 -2.45 -17.60 -12.94
C ALA A 54 -3.94 -17.63 -12.47
N GLY A 55 -4.23 -18.18 -11.29
CA GLY A 55 -5.57 -18.27 -10.71
C GLY A 55 -5.90 -17.23 -9.63
N LYS A 56 -5.02 -16.26 -9.37
CA LYS A 56 -5.20 -15.27 -8.29
C LYS A 56 -5.32 -13.83 -8.81
N PRO A 57 -6.40 -13.47 -9.55
CA PRO A 57 -6.52 -12.15 -10.19
C PRO A 57 -6.58 -10.99 -9.18
N LEU A 58 -7.19 -11.20 -8.00
CA LEU A 58 -7.26 -10.19 -6.95
C LEU A 58 -5.86 -9.87 -6.40
N LEU A 59 -5.08 -10.92 -6.06
CA LEU A 59 -3.68 -10.80 -5.68
C LEU A 59 -2.82 -10.16 -6.78
N SER A 60 -2.94 -10.61 -8.03
CA SER A 60 -2.16 -10.03 -9.12
C SER A 60 -2.47 -8.55 -9.35
N THR A 61 -3.74 -8.16 -9.20
CA THR A 61 -4.17 -6.75 -9.31
C THR A 61 -3.64 -5.91 -8.15
N SER A 62 -3.70 -6.44 -6.92
CA SER A 62 -3.21 -5.74 -5.73
C SER A 62 -1.71 -5.47 -5.82
N LEU A 63 -0.92 -6.48 -6.22
CA LEU A 63 0.52 -6.36 -6.43
C LEU A 63 0.87 -5.42 -7.58
N SER A 64 0.11 -5.44 -8.69
CA SER A 64 0.33 -4.54 -9.81
C SER A 64 0.13 -3.07 -9.42
N LEU A 65 -0.89 -2.77 -8.61
CA LEU A 65 -1.12 -1.42 -8.08
C LEU A 65 0.00 -0.98 -7.13
N LEU A 66 0.45 -1.87 -6.24
CA LEU A 66 1.60 -1.61 -5.36
C LEU A 66 2.86 -1.30 -6.18
N ILE A 67 3.17 -2.10 -7.20
CA ILE A 67 4.33 -1.86 -8.09
C ILE A 67 4.20 -0.52 -8.80
N ALA A 68 3.04 -0.23 -9.39
CA ALA A 68 2.81 1.02 -10.12
C ALA A 68 3.04 2.25 -9.22
N GLY A 69 2.49 2.23 -8.00
CA GLY A 69 2.68 3.33 -7.06
C GLY A 69 4.11 3.42 -6.51
N ILE A 70 4.72 2.31 -6.09
CA ILE A 70 6.12 2.30 -5.60
C ILE A 70 7.07 2.82 -6.69
N VAL A 71 6.92 2.34 -7.92
CA VAL A 71 7.77 2.75 -9.05
C VAL A 71 7.54 4.22 -9.41
N GLY A 72 6.29 4.69 -9.43
CA GLY A 72 5.98 6.10 -9.70
C GLY A 72 6.67 7.03 -8.70
N ASN A 73 6.50 6.76 -7.41
CA ASN A 73 7.13 7.52 -6.33
C ASN A 73 8.66 7.37 -6.27
N LEU A 74 9.21 6.26 -6.77
CA LEU A 74 10.66 6.07 -6.91
C LEU A 74 11.21 6.90 -8.08
N ILE A 75 10.52 6.94 -9.22
CA ILE A 75 10.91 7.75 -10.39
C ILE A 75 11.02 9.22 -10.00
N ASP A 76 10.04 9.75 -9.27
CA ASP A 76 10.07 11.13 -8.78
C ASP A 76 11.30 11.39 -7.91
N ARG A 77 11.58 10.52 -6.93
CA ARG A 77 12.78 10.64 -6.08
C ARG A 77 14.09 10.53 -6.85
N LEU A 78 14.15 9.72 -7.90
CA LEU A 78 15.35 9.59 -8.72
C LEU A 78 15.57 10.82 -9.60
N ARG A 79 14.51 11.36 -10.21
CA ARG A 79 14.58 12.50 -11.15
C ARG A 79 14.65 13.85 -10.44
N LEU A 80 13.82 14.05 -9.43
CA LEU A 80 13.58 15.33 -8.77
C LEU A 80 14.21 15.42 -7.38
N GLY A 81 14.49 14.26 -6.76
CA GLY A 81 15.01 14.20 -5.39
C GLY A 81 13.94 14.22 -4.30
N GLU A 82 12.68 14.39 -4.69
CA GLU A 82 11.50 14.49 -3.83
C GLU A 82 10.28 13.93 -4.57
N VAL A 83 9.19 13.68 -3.84
CA VAL A 83 7.90 13.30 -4.43
C VAL A 83 7.04 14.54 -4.60
N ILE A 84 6.36 14.66 -5.74
CA ILE A 84 5.36 15.72 -5.94
C ILE A 84 4.00 15.20 -5.48
N ASP A 85 3.43 15.88 -4.49
CA ASP A 85 2.08 15.69 -4.00
C ASP A 85 1.20 16.81 -4.56
N PHE A 86 0.05 16.45 -5.13
CA PHE A 86 -0.79 17.42 -5.84
C PHE A 86 -2.29 17.29 -5.57
N LEU A 87 -2.73 16.21 -4.94
CA LEU A 87 -4.10 16.03 -4.51
C LEU A 87 -4.25 16.56 -3.08
N ASP A 88 -5.00 17.64 -2.93
CA ASP A 88 -5.29 18.28 -1.65
C ASP A 88 -6.80 18.26 -1.39
N PHE A 89 -7.18 17.50 -0.36
CA PHE A 89 -8.55 17.41 0.13
C PHE A 89 -8.66 18.12 1.48
N HIS A 90 -9.63 19.00 1.60
CA HIS A 90 -9.87 19.80 2.80
C HIS A 90 -11.36 19.98 3.04
N LEU A 91 -11.73 20.51 4.19
CA LEU A 91 -13.10 20.87 4.54
C LEU A 91 -13.12 22.33 4.96
N ALA A 92 -13.31 23.21 3.97
CA ALA A 92 -13.08 24.64 4.09
C ALA A 92 -11.76 24.92 4.84
N ASP A 93 -11.78 25.78 5.86
CA ASP A 93 -10.62 26.11 6.70
C ASP A 93 -10.50 25.25 7.96
N LYS A 94 -11.38 24.25 8.16
CA LYS A 94 -11.46 23.51 9.43
C LYS A 94 -10.51 22.32 9.51
N TYR A 95 -10.29 21.65 8.39
CA TYR A 95 -9.51 20.43 8.34
C TYR A 95 -8.89 20.23 6.97
N THR A 96 -7.62 19.87 6.91
CA THR A 96 -6.90 19.54 5.67
C THR A 96 -6.29 18.16 5.83
N TRP A 97 -6.63 17.26 4.91
CA TRP A 97 -5.98 15.96 4.83
C TRP A 97 -4.57 16.14 4.25
N PRO A 98 -3.55 15.36 4.70
CA PRO A 98 -2.22 15.42 4.12
C PRO A 98 -2.27 15.25 2.59
N THR A 99 -1.60 16.13 1.86
CA THR A 99 -1.55 16.04 0.40
C THR A 99 -0.91 14.74 -0.05
N PHE A 100 -1.40 14.18 -1.15
CA PHE A 100 -0.89 12.92 -1.71
C PHE A 100 -0.94 12.96 -3.24
N ASN A 101 -0.48 11.90 -3.90
CA ASN A 101 -0.53 11.77 -5.34
C ASN A 101 -1.20 10.46 -5.80
N VAL A 102 -1.26 10.27 -7.13
CA VAL A 102 -1.86 9.06 -7.72
C VAL A 102 -1.08 7.79 -7.37
N ALA A 103 0.23 7.88 -7.17
CA ALA A 103 1.04 6.74 -6.75
C ALA A 103 0.71 6.31 -5.32
N ASP A 104 0.47 7.24 -4.40
CA ASP A 104 0.01 6.94 -3.04
C ASP A 104 -1.39 6.31 -3.05
N ALA A 105 -2.30 6.84 -3.87
CA ALA A 105 -3.63 6.27 -4.05
C ALA A 105 -3.56 4.82 -4.58
N ALA A 106 -2.68 4.55 -5.56
CA ALA A 106 -2.46 3.20 -6.06
C ALA A 106 -1.90 2.26 -4.97
N ILE A 107 -0.97 2.73 -4.14
CA ILE A 107 -0.46 1.95 -3.00
C ILE A 107 -1.58 1.64 -2.01
N CYS A 108 -2.37 2.64 -1.62
CA CYS A 108 -3.49 2.47 -0.68
C CYS A 108 -4.52 1.47 -1.21
N ILE A 109 -4.95 1.60 -2.46
CA ILE A 109 -5.92 0.67 -3.06
C ILE A 109 -5.31 -0.73 -3.18
N GLY A 110 -4.06 -0.84 -3.64
CA GLY A 110 -3.34 -2.12 -3.71
C GLY A 110 -3.25 -2.81 -2.35
N ALA A 111 -2.92 -2.08 -1.29
CA ALA A 111 -2.85 -2.61 0.07
C ALA A 111 -4.23 -3.09 0.57
N ILE A 112 -5.31 -2.34 0.30
CA ILE A 112 -6.67 -2.75 0.64
C ILE A 112 -7.04 -4.05 -0.10
N LEU A 113 -6.78 -4.13 -1.40
CA LEU A 113 -7.07 -5.34 -2.18
C LEU A 113 -6.27 -6.55 -1.70
N LEU A 114 -5.00 -6.35 -1.32
CA LEU A 114 -4.16 -7.40 -0.75
C LEU A 114 -4.73 -7.91 0.58
N ALA A 115 -5.15 -7.00 1.46
CA ALA A 115 -5.78 -7.38 2.73
C ALA A 115 -7.09 -8.14 2.50
N LEU A 116 -7.92 -7.72 1.53
CA LEU A 116 -9.15 -8.42 1.18
C LEU A 116 -8.89 -9.83 0.63
N ASP A 117 -7.84 -10.00 -0.19
CA ASP A 117 -7.41 -11.30 -0.70
C ASP A 117 -7.04 -12.25 0.46
N MET A 118 -6.23 -11.78 1.40
CA MET A 118 -5.83 -12.55 2.59
C MET A 118 -7.05 -12.97 3.44
N LEU A 119 -7.99 -12.06 3.68
CA LEU A 119 -9.21 -12.35 4.44
C LEU A 119 -10.11 -13.38 3.74
N ASN A 120 -10.15 -13.36 2.41
CA ASN A 120 -10.91 -14.34 1.62
C ASN A 120 -10.27 -15.73 1.67
N GLU A 121 -8.93 -15.81 1.56
CA GLU A 121 -8.19 -17.07 1.70
C GLU A 121 -8.38 -17.71 3.08
N GLU A 122 -8.30 -16.90 4.14
CA GLU A 122 -8.57 -17.38 5.51
C GLU A 122 -10.00 -17.91 5.68
N ARG A 123 -11.00 -17.22 5.12
CA ARG A 123 -12.40 -17.68 5.17
C ARG A 123 -12.57 -18.99 4.43
N ALA A 124 -11.99 -19.13 3.24
CA ALA A 124 -12.05 -20.37 2.45
C ALA A 124 -11.39 -21.54 3.19
N ALA A 125 -10.26 -21.30 3.86
CA ALA A 125 -9.58 -22.29 4.69
C ALA A 125 -10.45 -22.75 5.87
N ARG A 126 -11.09 -21.82 6.60
CA ARG A 126 -11.98 -22.15 7.72
C ARG A 126 -13.22 -22.94 7.31
N VAL A 127 -13.84 -22.60 6.17
CA VAL A 127 -15.01 -23.31 5.64
C VAL A 127 -14.66 -24.73 5.16
N SER A 128 -13.41 -24.97 4.79
CA SER A 128 -12.93 -26.31 4.40
C SER A 128 -12.51 -27.18 5.58
N ALA A 129 -12.38 -26.60 6.78
CA ALA A 129 -11.98 -27.28 8.02
C ALA A 129 -13.11 -27.75 8.99
N PRO A 130 -14.43 -27.72 8.72
CA PRO A 130 -15.46 -27.97 9.75
C PRO A 130 -15.69 -29.47 10.07
N GLY A 131 -14.63 -30.29 10.11
CA GLY A 131 -14.70 -31.73 10.33
C GLY A 131 -14.00 -32.28 11.58
N GLU A 132 -13.25 -31.49 12.35
CA GLU A 132 -12.44 -32.00 13.49
C GLU A 132 -12.91 -31.57 14.89
N GLU A 133 -14.12 -31.01 15.05
CA GLU A 133 -14.70 -30.71 16.38
C GLU A 133 -15.70 -31.77 16.87
N GLY A 134 -15.68 -32.98 16.30
CA GLY A 134 -16.64 -34.06 16.60
C GLY A 134 -16.04 -35.39 17.09
N LEU A 135 -14.75 -35.46 17.42
CA LEU A 135 -14.18 -36.64 18.08
C LEU A 135 -13.93 -36.29 19.55
N ASP A 136 -14.82 -36.77 20.42
CA ASP A 136 -14.43 -36.93 21.81
C ASP A 136 -13.20 -37.86 21.87
N SER A 137 -12.39 -37.69 22.92
CA SER A 137 -11.17 -38.46 23.14
C SER A 137 -11.42 -39.96 23.42
N SER A 138 -12.64 -40.47 23.21
CA SER A 138 -13.03 -41.86 23.47
C SER A 138 -13.36 -42.69 22.22
N GLY A 139 -13.42 -42.11 21.02
CA GLY A 139 -13.38 -42.88 19.76
C GLY A 139 -14.38 -44.04 19.67
N ASN A 140 -15.64 -43.85 20.07
CA ASN A 140 -16.67 -44.89 19.94
C ASN A 140 -17.93 -44.39 19.23
N LEU A 141 -18.52 -45.24 18.40
CA LEU A 141 -19.75 -44.94 17.65
C LEU A 141 -20.99 -45.03 18.57
N PRO A 142 -21.98 -44.13 18.44
CA PRO A 142 -23.29 -44.34 19.08
C PRO A 142 -24.01 -45.51 18.39
N GLY A 143 -24.48 -46.45 19.21
CA GLY A 143 -25.29 -47.59 18.78
C GLY A 143 -26.73 -47.23 18.46
#